data_AF-A0A914P5G3-F1
#
_entry.id   AF-A0A914P5G3-F1
#
_cell.length_a   1.000
_cell.length_b   1.000
_cell.length_c   1.000
_cell.angle_alpha   90.00
_cell.angle_beta   90.00
_cell.angle_gamma   90.00
#
_symmetry.space_group_name_H-M   'P 1'
#
loop_
_entity.id
_entity.type
_entity.pdbx_description
1 polymer ?
#
loop_
_entity_poly.entity_id
_entity_poly.type
_entity_poly.pdbx_seq_one_letter_code
_entity_poly.pdbx_strand_id
1 'polypeptide(L)'
;MRLLCLEKVTCICESLYQTKDGKRLIAFFTSDERLCQRYVTNSSVTIAYLYALFSFGRYSEVCEYIGNGKFNSRYFSELKNLWYEAKYAEDQRKKKKPLGPVEKYRLRKKHPPPSTIWDGHEVIYSFRDCDRQVLKQYYHQNKYPNPSEKKKIAEITGLEITQISNWFKNRRQRDKPGSDSSLSPRPFALNYI
;
A
#
# COMPACT_ATOMS: atom_id res chain seq x y z
N MET A 1 27.97 3.55 -30.34
CA MET A 1 27.01 3.82 -29.25
C MET A 1 27.14 5.28 -28.84
N ARG A 2 26.14 6.13 -29.08
CA ARG A 2 26.17 7.52 -28.58
C ARG A 2 25.93 7.47 -27.07
N LEU A 3 26.91 7.91 -26.28
CA LEU A 3 26.71 8.16 -24.86
C LEU A 3 25.72 9.32 -24.73
N LEU A 4 24.49 9.04 -24.31
CA LEU A 4 23.52 10.08 -23.97
C LEU A 4 23.99 10.76 -22.67
N CYS A 5 24.03 12.09 -22.66
CA CYS A 5 24.31 12.86 -21.44
C CYS A 5 23.22 12.58 -20.38
N LEU A 6 23.61 12.54 -19.10
CA LEU A 6 22.72 12.28 -17.96
C LEU A 6 21.47 13.19 -17.99
N GLU A 7 21.62 14.46 -18.33
CA GLU A 7 20.50 15.42 -18.42
C GLU A 7 19.48 15.00 -19.47
N LYS A 8 19.94 14.54 -20.64
CA LYS A 8 19.06 14.08 -21.71
C LYS A 8 18.32 12.80 -21.30
N VAL A 9 19.02 11.85 -20.68
CA VAL A 9 18.40 10.61 -20.18
C VAL A 9 17.36 10.92 -19.10
N THR A 10 17.68 11.81 -18.16
CA THR A 10 16.77 12.24 -17.09
C THR A 10 15.51 12.87 -17.67
N CYS A 11 15.65 13.83 -18.59
CA CYS A 11 14.53 14.51 -19.23
C CYS A 11 13.63 13.54 -20.01
N ILE A 12 14.22 12.60 -20.77
CA ILE A 12 13.46 11.55 -21.48
C ILE A 12 12.69 10.67 -20.48
N CYS A 13 13.35 10.19 -19.43
CA CYS A 13 12.73 9.36 -18.40
C CYS A 13 11.57 10.10 -17.70
N GLU A 14 11.74 11.37 -17.36
CA GLU A 14 10.72 12.18 -16.71
C GLU A 14 9.52 12.42 -17.63
N SER A 15 9.76 12.81 -18.89
CA SER A 15 8.70 13.03 -19.87
C SER A 15 7.89 11.76 -20.15
N LEU A 16 8.57 10.63 -20.34
CA LEU A 16 7.92 9.35 -20.59
C LEU A 16 7.18 8.81 -19.35
N TYR A 17 7.71 9.06 -18.15
CA TYR A 17 7.04 8.68 -16.91
C TYR A 17 5.81 9.56 -16.60
N GLN A 18 5.87 10.86 -16.89
CA GLN A 18 4.75 11.79 -16.75
C GLN A 18 3.60 11.43 -17.69
N THR A 19 3.92 11.07 -18.93
CA THR A 19 2.94 10.61 -19.94
C THR A 19 2.45 9.18 -19.70
N LYS A 20 3.03 8.47 -18.72
CA LYS A 20 2.73 7.05 -18.40
C LYS A 20 2.84 6.13 -19.62
N ASP A 21 3.74 6.45 -20.56
CA ASP A 21 3.96 5.65 -21.75
C ASP A 21 4.93 4.49 -21.47
N GLY A 22 4.39 3.41 -20.90
CA GLY A 22 5.15 2.21 -20.58
C GLY A 22 5.81 1.55 -21.79
N LYS A 23 5.20 1.61 -22.99
CA LYS A 23 5.72 0.95 -24.20
C LYS A 23 7.00 1.63 -24.68
N ARG A 24 7.00 2.97 -24.70
CA ARG A 24 8.19 3.75 -25.06
C ARG A 24 9.30 3.62 -24.03
N LEU A 25 8.96 3.55 -22.75
CA LEU A 25 9.94 3.27 -21.68
C LEU A 25 10.60 1.91 -21.86
N ILE A 26 9.82 0.86 -22.14
CA ILE A 26 10.36 -0.46 -22.45
C ILE A 26 11.32 -0.40 -23.63
N ALA A 27 10.91 0.21 -24.75
CA ALA A 27 11.76 0.32 -25.94
C ALA A 27 13.06 1.10 -25.64
N PHE A 28 12.96 2.17 -24.86
CA PHE A 28 14.11 2.98 -24.46
C PHE A 28 15.12 2.18 -23.62
N PHE A 29 14.67 1.48 -22.59
CA PHE A 29 15.55 0.68 -21.73
C PHE A 29 16.03 -0.63 -22.39
N THR A 30 15.27 -1.17 -23.36
CA THR A 30 15.72 -2.32 -24.17
C THR A 30 16.82 -1.92 -25.16
N SER A 31 16.81 -0.67 -25.63
CA SER A 31 17.84 -0.17 -26.55
C SER A 31 19.22 -0.02 -25.88
N ASP A 32 19.26 0.20 -24.57
CA ASP A 32 20.50 0.19 -23.77
C ASP A 32 20.21 -0.24 -22.32
N GLU A 33 20.33 -1.54 -22.07
CA GLU A 33 20.08 -2.14 -20.75
C GLU A 33 21.03 -1.63 -19.65
N ARG A 34 22.19 -1.06 -20.03
CA ARG A 34 23.18 -0.52 -19.09
C ARG A 34 22.81 0.87 -18.58
N LEU A 35 21.78 1.52 -19.12
CA LEU A 35 21.33 2.85 -18.69
C LEU A 35 20.93 2.87 -17.22
N CYS A 36 20.21 1.85 -16.75
CA CYS A 36 19.80 1.78 -15.34
C CYS A 36 21.01 1.62 -14.42
N GLN A 37 21.96 0.75 -14.76
CA GLN A 37 23.16 0.53 -13.96
C GLN A 37 24.05 1.77 -13.92
N ARG A 38 24.17 2.47 -15.05
CA ARG A 38 24.99 3.68 -15.17
C ARG A 38 24.45 4.87 -14.39
N TYR A 39 23.12 4.97 -14.25
CA TYR A 39 22.45 6.12 -13.63
C TYR A 39 21.57 5.73 -12.44
N VAL A 40 21.94 4.67 -11.73
CA VAL A 40 21.21 4.15 -10.54
C VAL A 40 21.07 5.20 -9.42
N THR A 41 21.99 6.16 -9.36
CA THR A 41 21.95 7.27 -8.40
C THR A 41 20.86 8.31 -8.73
N ASN A 42 20.41 8.36 -9.98
CA ASN A 42 19.37 9.28 -10.41
C ASN A 42 17.99 8.65 -10.14
N SER A 43 17.24 9.28 -9.24
CA SER A 43 15.91 8.80 -8.85
C SER A 43 14.93 8.78 -10.03
N SER A 44 14.95 9.77 -10.92
CA SER A 44 14.03 9.84 -12.07
C SER A 44 14.24 8.69 -13.05
N VAL A 45 15.50 8.35 -13.34
CA VAL A 45 15.85 7.20 -14.19
C VAL A 45 15.42 5.89 -13.52
N THR A 46 15.68 5.76 -12.22
CA THR A 46 15.30 4.58 -11.44
C THR A 46 13.79 4.35 -11.41
N ILE A 47 13.00 5.41 -11.18
CA ILE A 47 11.53 5.32 -11.17
C ILE A 47 10.98 4.97 -12.56
N ALA A 48 11.50 5.60 -13.61
CA ALA A 48 11.11 5.30 -14.99
C ALA A 48 11.45 3.85 -15.37
N TYR A 49 12.60 3.34 -14.91
CA TYR A 49 13.00 1.95 -15.11
C TYR A 49 12.08 0.96 -14.38
N LEU A 50 11.76 1.22 -13.11
CA LEU A 50 10.80 0.41 -12.35
C LEU A 50 9.43 0.37 -13.02
N TYR A 51 8.98 1.50 -13.56
CA TYR A 51 7.73 1.58 -14.31
C TYR A 51 7.79 0.81 -15.64
N ALA A 52 8.95 0.81 -16.31
CA ALA A 52 9.18 0.00 -17.51
C ALA A 52 9.10 -1.51 -17.19
N LEU A 53 9.77 -1.96 -16.11
CA LEU A 53 9.70 -3.35 -15.63
C LEU A 53 8.28 -3.78 -15.27
N PHE A 54 7.53 -2.88 -14.60
CA PHE A 54 6.12 -3.09 -14.30
C PHE A 54 5.29 -3.25 -15.58
N SER A 55 5.51 -2.38 -16.56
CA SER A 55 4.81 -2.43 -17.86
C SER A 55 5.17 -3.67 -18.69
N PHE A 56 6.39 -4.19 -18.52
CA PHE A 56 6.84 -5.45 -19.13
C PHE A 56 6.19 -6.68 -18.47
N GLY A 57 5.65 -6.54 -17.25
CA GLY A 57 5.08 -7.65 -16.48
C GLY A 57 6.10 -8.42 -15.62
N ARG A 58 7.30 -7.85 -15.43
CA ARG A 58 8.36 -8.38 -14.54
C ARG A 58 8.15 -7.89 -13.10
N TYR A 59 7.00 -8.22 -12.52
CA TYR A 59 6.60 -7.74 -11.20
C TYR A 59 7.54 -8.20 -10.07
N SER A 60 8.12 -9.41 -10.19
CA SER A 60 9.07 -9.94 -9.18
C SER A 60 10.29 -9.02 -9.03
N GLU A 61 10.83 -8.54 -10.15
CA GLU A 61 12.03 -7.69 -10.16
C GLU A 61 11.73 -6.27 -9.69
N VAL A 62 10.54 -5.75 -10.01
CA VAL A 62 10.06 -4.49 -9.42
C VAL A 62 10.09 -4.59 -7.90
N CYS A 63 9.58 -5.69 -7.35
CA CYS A 63 9.59 -5.91 -5.90
C CYS A 63 11.01 -6.06 -5.34
N GLU A 64 11.86 -6.87 -5.95
CA GLU A 64 13.24 -7.06 -5.49
C GLU A 64 14.04 -5.75 -5.51
N TYR A 65 13.91 -4.97 -6.58
CA TYR A 65 14.59 -3.70 -6.73
C TYR A 65 14.09 -2.67 -5.71
N ILE A 66 12.78 -2.61 -5.47
CA ILE A 66 12.21 -1.76 -4.40
C ILE A 66 12.70 -2.23 -3.02
N GLY A 67 12.81 -3.54 -2.79
CA GLY A 67 13.27 -4.12 -1.53
C GLY A 67 14.73 -3.86 -1.19
N ASN A 68 15.59 -3.74 -2.20
CA ASN A 68 17.04 -3.57 -2.03
C ASN A 68 17.53 -2.14 -2.31
N GLY A 69 16.71 -1.31 -2.95
CA GLY A 69 17.08 0.04 -3.39
C GLY A 69 17.07 1.07 -2.26
N LYS A 70 17.79 2.17 -2.46
CA LYS A 70 17.69 3.39 -1.64
C LYS A 70 17.01 4.47 -2.47
N PHE A 71 15.92 5.03 -1.95
CA PHE A 71 15.12 6.01 -2.67
C PHE A 71 15.01 7.32 -1.89
N ASN A 72 14.75 8.40 -2.60
CA ASN A 72 14.42 9.68 -1.98
C ASN A 72 12.98 9.65 -1.45
N SER A 73 12.75 10.20 -0.26
CA SER A 73 11.45 10.22 0.43
C SER A 73 10.33 10.83 -0.41
N ARG A 74 10.65 11.78 -1.31
CA ARG A 74 9.67 12.37 -2.25
C ARG A 74 8.95 11.34 -3.12
N TYR A 75 9.59 10.20 -3.40
CA TYR A 75 9.05 9.15 -4.26
C TYR A 75 8.45 7.96 -3.47
N PHE A 76 8.50 7.97 -2.13
CA PHE A 76 8.00 6.84 -1.32
C PHE A 76 6.52 6.55 -1.55
N SER A 77 5.69 7.60 -1.69
CA SER A 77 4.24 7.42 -1.98
C SER A 77 4.01 6.70 -3.31
N GLU A 78 4.75 7.11 -4.34
CA GLU A 78 4.65 6.54 -5.69
C GLU A 78 5.18 5.11 -5.75
N LEU A 79 6.33 4.85 -5.09
CA LEU A 79 6.92 3.53 -4.98
C LEU A 79 6.04 2.56 -4.18
N LYS A 80 5.39 3.04 -3.12
CA LYS A 80 4.43 2.25 -2.35
C LYS A 80 3.23 1.86 -3.20
N ASN A 81 2.71 2.78 -4.01
CA ASN A 81 1.64 2.47 -4.96
C ASN A 81 2.11 1.46 -6.00
N LEU A 82 3.31 1.64 -6.57
CA LEU A 82 3.88 0.72 -7.56
C LEU A 82 4.09 -0.68 -6.99
N TRP A 83 4.59 -0.80 -5.75
CA TRP A 83 4.73 -2.07 -5.04
C TRP A 83 3.39 -2.81 -4.93
N TYR A 84 2.34 -2.11 -4.49
CA TYR A 84 1.03 -2.74 -4.34
C TYR A 84 0.40 -3.09 -5.69
N GLU A 85 0.51 -2.22 -6.70
CA GLU A 85 0.04 -2.53 -8.05
C GLU A 85 0.77 -3.75 -8.64
N ALA A 86 2.08 -3.87 -8.41
CA ALA A 86 2.85 -5.06 -8.80
C ALA A 86 2.30 -6.32 -8.09
N LYS A 87 2.09 -6.28 -6.77
CA LYS A 87 1.51 -7.41 -6.02
C LYS A 87 0.08 -7.75 -6.44
N TYR A 88 -0.73 -6.75 -6.75
CA TYR A 88 -2.08 -6.98 -7.27
C TYR A 88 -2.03 -7.64 -8.65
N ALA A 89 -1.17 -7.16 -9.55
CA ALA A 89 -1.01 -7.73 -10.87
C ALA A 89 -0.49 -9.19 -10.82
N GLU A 90 0.45 -9.50 -9.91
CA GLU A 90 0.91 -10.88 -9.69
C GLU A 90 -0.22 -11.82 -9.27
N ASP A 91 -1.06 -11.41 -8.31
CA ASP A 91 -2.16 -12.23 -7.80
C ASP A 91 -3.31 -12.33 -8.81
N GLN A 92 -3.61 -11.25 -9.55
CA GLN A 92 -4.56 -11.25 -10.66
C GLN A 92 -4.13 -12.22 -11.77
N ARG A 93 -2.85 -12.23 -12.12
CA ARG A 93 -2.31 -13.15 -13.14
C ARG A 93 -2.44 -14.62 -12.71
N LYS A 94 -2.22 -14.91 -11.42
CA LYS A 94 -2.38 -16.26 -10.87
C LYS A 94 -3.84 -16.71 -10.83
N LYS A 95 -4.76 -15.83 -10.44
CA LYS A 95 -6.18 -16.16 -10.24
C LYS A 95 -7.06 -15.96 -11.48
N LYS A 96 -6.54 -15.31 -12.53
CA LYS A 96 -7.26 -14.93 -13.76
C LYS A 96 -8.59 -14.19 -13.49
N LYS A 97 -8.67 -13.47 -12.37
CA LYS A 97 -9.86 -12.75 -11.91
C LYS A 97 -9.47 -11.38 -11.36
N PRO A 98 -10.26 -10.31 -11.60
CA PRO A 98 -10.02 -9.02 -10.99
C PRO A 98 -10.15 -9.09 -9.46
N LEU A 99 -9.23 -8.42 -8.75
CA LEU A 99 -9.21 -8.41 -7.29
C LEU A 99 -10.23 -7.41 -6.73
N GLY A 100 -11.07 -7.90 -5.82
CA GLY A 100 -11.98 -7.06 -5.06
C GLY A 100 -11.27 -6.25 -3.96
N PRO A 101 -11.94 -5.23 -3.37
CA PRO A 101 -11.36 -4.40 -2.31
C PRO A 101 -10.85 -5.19 -1.09
N VAL A 102 -11.57 -6.26 -0.71
CA VAL A 102 -11.21 -7.11 0.43
C VAL A 102 -9.94 -7.93 0.14
N GLU A 103 -9.78 -8.40 -1.09
CA GLU A 103 -8.59 -9.16 -1.49
C GLU A 103 -7.37 -8.25 -1.56
N LYS A 104 -7.52 -7.03 -2.12
CA LYS A 104 -6.48 -6.00 -2.08
C LYS A 104 -6.07 -5.68 -0.64
N TYR A 105 -7.02 -5.56 0.30
CA TYR A 105 -6.71 -5.39 1.72
C TYR A 105 -5.91 -6.57 2.30
N ARG A 106 -6.31 -7.82 2.02
CA ARG A 106 -5.59 -9.02 2.48
C ARG A 106 -4.17 -9.05 1.92
N LEU A 107 -3.97 -8.68 0.66
CA LEU A 107 -2.66 -8.59 0.04
C LEU A 107 -1.78 -7.51 0.67
N ARG A 108 -2.31 -6.31 0.91
CA ARG A 108 -1.56 -5.25 1.62
C ARG A 108 -1.07 -5.69 2.99
N LYS A 109 -1.92 -6.44 3.73
CA LYS A 109 -1.56 -6.97 5.04
C LYS A 109 -0.54 -8.11 4.96
N LYS A 110 -0.63 -8.96 3.93
CA LYS A 110 0.30 -10.08 3.72
C LYS A 110 1.67 -9.63 3.21
N HIS A 111 1.70 -8.55 2.43
CA HIS A 111 2.88 -8.04 1.75
C HIS A 111 3.06 -6.54 2.03
N PRO A 112 3.46 -6.17 3.27
CA PRO A 112 3.83 -4.79 3.58
C PRO A 112 4.97 -4.32 2.65
N PRO A 113 5.04 -3.01 2.34
CA PRO A 113 6.15 -2.48 1.57
C PRO A 113 7.45 -2.61 2.39
N PRO A 114 8.59 -2.77 1.72
CA PRO A 114 9.87 -2.89 2.40
C PRO A 114 10.27 -1.58 3.09
N SER A 115 11.10 -1.69 4.12
CA SER A 115 11.57 -0.55 4.93
C SER A 115 12.37 0.48 4.14
N THR A 116 12.84 0.12 2.95
CA THR A 116 13.52 0.98 1.98
C THR A 116 12.65 2.10 1.42
N ILE A 117 11.32 1.92 1.43
CA ILE A 117 10.33 2.89 0.93
C ILE A 117 9.27 3.22 1.98
N TRP A 118 9.46 2.76 3.21
CA TRP A 118 8.52 2.94 4.31
C TRP A 118 9.24 2.95 5.65
N ASP A 119 9.07 4.03 6.42
CA ASP A 119 9.70 4.21 7.74
C ASP A 119 9.12 3.30 8.85
N GLY A 120 8.45 2.20 8.50
CA GLY A 120 7.97 1.19 9.46
C GLY A 120 6.86 1.66 10.41
N HIS A 121 6.43 2.92 10.34
CA HIS A 121 5.24 3.37 11.05
C HIS A 121 4.01 2.71 10.44
N GLU A 122 3.63 1.55 10.98
CA GLU A 122 2.32 0.96 10.76
C GLU A 122 1.26 2.01 11.06
N VAL A 123 0.35 2.23 10.10
CA VAL A 123 -0.92 2.87 10.42
C VAL A 123 -1.62 1.88 11.33
N ILE A 124 -1.50 2.07 12.64
CA ILE A 124 -2.23 1.30 13.63
C ILE A 124 -3.70 1.68 13.43
N TYR A 125 -4.40 0.92 12.58
CA TYR A 125 -5.85 1.03 12.37
C TYR A 125 -6.65 0.64 13.63
N SER A 126 -5.93 0.25 14.68
CA SER A 126 -6.42 -0.05 16.00
C SER A 126 -6.55 1.27 16.78
N PHE A 127 -7.76 1.61 17.21
CA PHE A 127 -7.95 2.69 18.19
C PHE A 127 -7.10 2.46 19.44
N ARG A 128 -6.69 3.55 20.10
CA ARG A 128 -6.00 3.45 21.39
C ARG A 128 -6.89 2.72 22.38
N ASP A 129 -6.30 2.06 23.37
CA ASP A 129 -7.08 1.26 24.32
C ASP A 129 -8.08 2.11 25.12
N CYS A 130 -7.75 3.37 25.42
CA CYS A 130 -8.68 4.33 26.00
C CYS A 130 -9.89 4.60 25.08
N ASP A 131 -9.65 4.89 23.79
CA ASP A 131 -10.71 5.15 22.81
C ASP A 131 -11.64 3.94 22.63
N ARG A 132 -11.08 2.71 22.69
CA ARG A 132 -11.88 1.47 22.66
C ARG A 132 -12.81 1.35 23.85
N GLN A 133 -12.35 1.72 25.04
CA GLN A 133 -13.17 1.65 26.24
C GLN A 133 -14.35 2.61 26.12
N VAL A 134 -14.10 3.85 25.66
CA VAL A 134 -15.16 4.84 25.40
C VAL A 134 -16.17 4.29 24.38
N LEU A 135 -15.71 3.78 23.23
CA LEU A 135 -16.59 3.20 22.22
C LEU A 135 -17.43 2.04 22.75
N LYS A 136 -16.85 1.15 23.58
CA LYS A 136 -17.57 0.05 24.22
C LYS A 136 -18.63 0.54 25.21
N GLN A 137 -18.32 1.55 26.01
CA GLN A 137 -19.26 2.15 26.96
C GLN A 137 -20.47 2.74 26.24
N TYR A 138 -20.24 3.57 25.22
CA TYR A 138 -21.31 4.14 24.40
C TYR A 138 -22.13 3.06 23.67
N TYR A 139 -21.48 2.00 23.18
CA TYR A 139 -22.17 0.88 22.53
C TYR A 139 -23.09 0.10 23.48
N HIS A 140 -22.68 -0.05 24.74
CA HIS A 140 -23.50 -0.70 25.76
C HIS A 140 -24.77 0.11 26.06
N GLN A 141 -24.67 1.44 26.05
CA GLN A 141 -25.80 2.35 26.23
C GLN A 141 -26.71 2.39 25.00
N ASN A 142 -26.13 2.57 23.81
CA ASN A 142 -26.87 2.69 22.55
C ASN A 142 -26.07 2.08 21.38
N LYS A 143 -26.60 1.00 20.77
CA LYS A 143 -25.97 0.32 19.61
C LYS A 143 -26.08 1.11 18.30
N TYR A 144 -26.95 2.12 18.24
CA TYR A 144 -27.22 2.93 17.05
C TYR A 144 -27.12 4.44 17.38
N PRO A 145 -25.89 4.95 17.57
CA PRO A 145 -25.71 6.35 17.94
C PRO A 145 -26.15 7.28 16.80
N ASN A 146 -26.89 8.33 17.16
CA ASN A 146 -27.31 9.41 16.26
C ASN A 146 -26.12 10.36 15.94
N PRO A 147 -26.27 11.30 14.98
CA PRO A 147 -25.19 12.20 14.60
C PRO A 147 -24.60 13.02 15.76
N SER A 148 -25.42 13.46 16.71
CA SER A 148 -24.98 14.24 17.88
C SER A 148 -24.18 13.39 18.86
N GLU A 149 -24.60 12.14 19.10
CA GLU A 149 -23.85 11.19 19.93
C GLU A 149 -22.51 10.84 19.30
N LYS A 150 -22.45 10.67 17.97
CA LYS A 150 -21.19 10.46 17.25
C LYS A 150 -20.24 11.65 17.38
N LYS A 151 -20.76 12.89 17.37
CA LYS A 151 -19.96 14.09 17.63
C LYS A 151 -19.37 14.09 19.04
N LYS A 152 -20.17 13.77 20.07
CA LYS A 152 -19.67 13.63 21.45
C LYS A 152 -18.57 12.58 21.57
N ILE A 153 -18.73 11.42 20.93
CA ILE A 153 -17.69 10.38 20.91
C ILE A 153 -16.43 10.89 20.21
N ALA A 154 -16.57 11.64 19.10
CA ALA A 154 -15.44 12.24 18.39
C ALA A 154 -14.69 13.27 19.25
N GLU A 155 -15.42 14.12 19.99
CA GLU A 155 -14.83 15.10 20.92
C GLU A 155 -14.02 14.42 22.02
N ILE A 156 -14.52 13.30 22.58
CA ILE A 156 -13.84 12.57 23.67
C ILE A 156 -12.63 11.78 23.17
N THR A 157 -12.77 11.09 22.03
CA THR A 157 -11.75 10.13 21.55
C THR A 157 -10.76 10.74 20.56
N GLY A 158 -11.07 11.90 19.98
CA GLY A 158 -10.34 12.48 18.85
C GLY A 158 -10.48 11.68 17.55
N LEU A 159 -11.37 10.68 17.50
CA LEU A 159 -11.62 9.88 16.31
C LEU A 159 -12.50 10.61 15.31
N GLU A 160 -12.27 10.36 14.03
CA GLU A 160 -13.14 10.88 12.97
C GLU A 160 -14.52 10.22 13.05
N ILE A 161 -15.57 10.98 12.73
CA ILE A 161 -16.97 10.50 12.73
C ILE A 161 -17.14 9.24 11.84
N THR A 162 -16.37 9.13 10.75
CA THR A 162 -16.36 7.96 9.86
C THR A 162 -15.79 6.73 10.56
N GLN A 163 -14.69 6.87 11.32
CA GLN A 163 -14.08 5.80 12.11
C GLN A 163 -15.04 5.27 13.17
N ILE A 164 -15.72 6.18 13.88
CA ILE A 164 -16.76 5.84 14.88
C ILE A 164 -17.91 5.10 14.19
N SER A 165 -18.42 5.64 13.08
CA SER A 165 -19.52 5.02 12.32
C SER A 165 -19.18 3.60 11.85
N ASN A 166 -17.95 3.40 11.36
CA ASN A 166 -17.47 2.10 10.93
C ASN A 166 -17.32 1.13 12.09
N TRP A 167 -16.84 1.58 13.24
CA TRP A 167 -16.70 0.74 14.43
C TRP A 167 -18.05 0.22 14.92
N PHE A 168 -19.06 1.10 15.06
CA PHE A 168 -20.41 0.70 15.48
C PHE A 168 -21.04 -0.28 14.49
N LYS A 169 -20.89 -0.02 13.17
CA LYS A 169 -21.33 -0.95 12.11
C LYS A 169 -20.66 -2.32 12.26
N ASN A 170 -19.34 -2.34 12.39
CA ASN A 170 -18.56 -3.58 12.51
C ASN A 170 -18.87 -4.33 13.81
N ARG A 171 -19.14 -3.63 14.92
CA ARG A 171 -19.50 -4.25 16.19
C ARG A 171 -20.85 -4.94 16.11
N ARG A 172 -21.87 -4.28 15.55
CA ARG A 172 -23.19 -4.89 15.32
C ARG A 172 -23.12 -6.11 14.40
N GLN A 173 -22.24 -6.10 13.40
CA GLN A 173 -22.04 -7.27 12.53
C GLN A 173 -21.49 -8.48 13.28
N ARG A 174 -20.61 -8.27 14.27
CA ARG A 174 -20.07 -9.34 15.12
C ARG A 174 -21.05 -9.83 16.18
N ASP A 175 -22.01 -8.99 16.58
CA ASP A 175 -23.03 -9.35 17.57
C ASP A 175 -24.24 -10.08 16.98
N LYS A 176 -24.31 -10.28 15.65
CA LYS A 176 -25.41 -11.03 15.02
C LYS A 176 -25.27 -12.53 15.33
N PRO A 177 -26.27 -13.18 15.95
CA PRO A 177 -26.28 -14.63 16.12
C PRO A 177 -26.35 -15.28 14.73
N GLY A 178 -25.41 -16.17 14.43
CA GLY A 178 -25.16 -16.73 13.09
C GLY A 178 -23.83 -16.30 12.46
N SER A 179 -23.12 -15.33 13.06
CA SER A 179 -21.70 -15.09 12.77
C SER A 179 -20.79 -15.95 13.64
N ASP A 180 -21.09 -17.24 13.72
CA ASP A 180 -20.24 -18.19 14.44
C ASP A 180 -18.95 -18.43 13.65
N SER A 181 -17.97 -17.57 13.92
CA SER A 181 -16.55 -17.81 13.62
C SER A 181 -15.76 -17.75 14.93
N SER A 182 -16.37 -18.29 16.00
CA SER A 182 -15.74 -18.44 17.32
C SER A 182 -14.82 -19.67 17.42
N LEU A 183 -14.64 -20.44 16.34
CA LEU A 183 -13.61 -21.49 16.24
C LEU A 183 -12.52 -21.13 15.23
N SER A 184 -11.70 -20.16 15.58
CA SER A 184 -10.28 -20.14 15.26
C SER A 184 -9.61 -19.14 16.21
N PRO A 185 -8.98 -19.59 17.31
CA PRO A 185 -7.98 -18.75 17.95
C PRO A 185 -6.96 -18.42 16.87
N ARG A 186 -6.88 -17.15 16.42
CA ARG A 186 -5.71 -16.71 15.69
C ARG A 186 -4.55 -16.90 16.67
N PRO A 187 -3.57 -17.76 16.39
CA PRO A 187 -2.46 -17.92 17.30
C PRO A 187 -1.80 -16.55 17.45
N PHE A 188 -1.88 -16.03 18.67
CA PHE A 188 -0.87 -15.15 19.22
C PHE A 188 0.44 -15.95 19.17
N ALA A 189 1.28 -15.65 18.20
CA ALA A 189 2.72 -15.72 18.39
C ALA A 189 3.12 -14.24 18.41
N LEU A 190 3.27 -13.58 19.56
CA LEU A 190 4.39 -13.73 20.51
C LEU A 190 5.67 -14.11 19.76
N ASN A 191 6.49 -13.08 19.55
CA ASN A 191 7.92 -13.18 19.28
C ASN A 191 8.56 -14.23 20.20
N TYR A 192 9.47 -15.05 19.68
CA TYR A 192 10.73 -15.38 20.35
C TYR A 192 11.70 -16.05 19.37
N ILE A 193 12.95 -15.58 19.44
CA ILE A 193 14.18 -15.88 18.67
C ILE A 193 14.31 -15.08 17.36
#